data_AF-A0A6V7KPV5-F1
#
_entry.id   AF-A0A6V7KPV5-F1
#
_cell.length_a   1.000
_cell.length_b   1.000
_cell.length_c   1.000
_cell.angle_alpha   90.00
_cell.angle_beta   90.00
_cell.angle_gamma   90.00
#
_symmetry.space_group_name_H-M   'P 1'
#
loop_
_entity.id
_entity.type
_entity.pdbx_description
1 polymer ?
#
loop_
_entity_poly.entity_id
_entity_poly.type
_entity_poly.pdbx_seq_one_letter_code
_entity_poly.pdbx_strand_id
1 'polypeptide(L)' 'LDIARRVLHYYEDYSKIEFPLPKIDMVALSDSSAGKMENWVLITCRETVMLCQKGVSTSSNQQRVATVIAHKSAHQ' A
#
# COMPACT_ATOMS: atom_id res chain seq x y z
N LEU A 1 5.61 -5.74 1.22
CA LEU A 1 6.40 -4.67 0.59
C LEU A 1 6.53 -4.84 -0.93
N ASP A 2 6.84 -6.02 -1.47
CA ASP A 2 7.04 -6.21 -2.92
C ASP A 2 5.92 -5.71 -3.83
N ILE A 3 4.65 -5.85 -3.40
CA ILE A 3 3.49 -5.41 -4.18
C ILE A 3 3.50 -3.88 -4.35
N ALA A 4 3.83 -3.13 -3.29
CA ALA A 4 3.86 -1.67 -3.33
C ALA A 4 4.87 -1.15 -4.35
N ARG A 5 6.07 -1.74 -4.37
CA ARG A 5 7.13 -1.40 -5.34
C ARG A 5 6.69 -1.68 -6.77
N ARG A 6 6.07 -2.84 -7.01
CA ARG A 6 5.56 -3.22 -8.36
C ARG A 6 4.46 -2.28 -8.83
N VAL A 7 3.56 -1.89 -7.93
CA VAL A 7 2.46 -0.99 -8.27
C VAL A 7 2.96 0.43 -8.52
N LEU A 8 3.93 0.92 -7.74
CA LEU A 8 4.52 2.24 -7.96
C LEU A 8 5.18 2.31 -9.35
N HIS A 9 6.04 1.34 -9.70
CA HIS A 9 6.64 1.28 -11.04
C HIS A 9 5.60 1.20 -12.15
N TYR A 10 4.53 0.42 -11.94
CA TYR A 10 3.43 0.36 -12.91
C TYR A 10 2.78 1.74 -13.12
N TYR A 11 2.55 2.50 -12.06
CA TYR A 11 1.97 3.84 -12.19
C TYR A 11 2.93 4.86 -12.81
N GLU A 12 4.23 4.79 -12.50
CA GLU A 12 5.26 5.61 -13.17
C GLU A 12 5.29 5.32 -14.68
N ASP A 13 5.30 4.04 -15.06
CA ASP A 13 5.30 3.61 -16.45
C ASP A 13 4.00 3.98 -17.18
N TYR A 14 2.86 3.90 -16.48
CA TYR A 14 1.54 4.19 -17.03
C TYR A 14 1.32 5.69 -17.22
N SER A 15 1.62 6.49 -16.19
CA SER A 15 1.40 7.93 -16.17
C SER A 15 2.52 8.71 -16.86
N LYS A 16 3.67 8.08 -17.13
CA LYS A 16 4.90 8.73 -17.64
C LYS A 16 5.40 9.87 -16.75
N ILE A 17 5.09 9.79 -15.46
CA ILE A 17 5.48 10.76 -14.44
C ILE A 17 6.19 9.96 -13.35
N GLU A 18 7.44 10.31 -13.09
CA GLU A 18 8.20 9.73 -11.99
C GLU A 18 7.61 10.18 -10.67
N PHE A 19 7.60 9.28 -9.69
CA PHE A 19 7.13 9.62 -8.36
C PHE A 19 8.04 10.72 -7.76
N PRO A 20 7.49 11.88 -7.33
CA PRO A 20 8.30 13.08 -7.07
C PRO A 20 9.13 13.04 -5.78
N LEU A 21 8.95 12.01 -4.95
CA LEU A 21 9.64 11.87 -3.67
C LEU A 21 10.60 10.68 -3.68
N PRO A 22 11.75 10.76 -2.97
CA PRO A 22 12.78 9.73 -3.02
C PRO A 22 12.37 8.40 -2.35
N LYS A 23 11.28 8.39 -1.58
CA LYS A 23 10.76 7.20 -0.90
C LYS A 23 9.28 7.33 -0.52
N ILE A 24 8.62 6.19 -0.38
CA ILE A 24 7.31 6.02 0.29
C ILE A 24 7.49 5.02 1.43
N ASP A 25 7.11 5.42 2.65
CA ASP A 25 7.10 4.54 3.81
C ASP A 25 5.68 4.01 4.09
N MET A 26 5.60 2.73 4.46
CA MET A 26 4.35 2.02 4.74
C MET A 26 4.40 1.48 6.17
N VAL A 27 3.54 2.00 7.04
CA VAL A 27 3.50 1.61 8.47
C VAL A 27 2.14 1.04 8.82
N ALA A 28 2.16 -0.18 9.38
CA ALA A 28 0.99 -0.81 9.95
C ALA A 28 0.79 -0.34 11.40
N LEU A 29 -0.39 0.19 11.72
CA LEU A 29 -0.75 0.62 13.07
C LEU A 29 -1.82 -0.32 13.65
N SER A 30 -1.64 -0.71 14.91
CA SER A 30 -2.53 -1.62 15.66
C SER A 30 -3.89 -0.97 16.00
N ASP A 31 -3.92 0.35 16.21
CA ASP A 31 -5.17 1.10 16.37
C ASP A 31 -5.16 2.40 15.53
N SER A 32 -5.84 2.36 14.39
CA SER A 32 -6.04 3.53 13.52
C SER A 32 -7.54 3.83 13.47
N SER A 33 -7.95 4.97 14.04
CA SER A 33 -9.34 5.43 14.09
C SER A 33 -9.90 5.72 12.69
N ALA A 34 -9.04 6.18 11.77
CA ALA A 34 -9.29 6.19 10.34
C ALA A 34 -8.70 4.91 9.73
N GLY A 35 -9.52 4.06 9.10
CA GLY A 35 -9.06 2.76 8.58
C GLY A 35 -7.85 2.81 7.65
N LYS A 36 -7.58 3.96 6.98
CA LYS A 36 -6.36 4.28 6.22
C LYS A 36 -6.19 5.80 6.05
N MET A 37 -4.95 6.29 5.97
CA MET A 37 -4.63 7.68 5.61
C MET A 37 -3.49 7.71 4.59
N GLU A 38 -3.54 8.66 3.66
CA GLU A 38 -2.71 8.74 2.44
C GLU A 38 -1.82 9.98 2.46
N ASN A 39 -0.99 10.11 3.50
CA ASN A 39 0.00 11.17 3.52
C ASN A 39 1.07 10.89 2.45
N TRP A 40 1.47 11.92 1.70
CA TRP A 40 2.42 11.82 0.57
C TRP A 40 3.76 11.10 0.86
N VAL A 41 4.18 11.01 2.13
CA VAL A 41 5.43 10.33 2.53
C VAL A 41 5.15 9.03 3.32
N LEU A 42 3.97 8.89 3.91
CA LEU A 42 3.68 7.87 4.90
C LEU A 42 2.25 7.31 4.76
N ILE A 43 2.15 6.10 4.25
CA ILE A 43 0.88 5.37 4.18
C ILE A 43 0.69 4.62 5.50
N THR A 44 -0.25 5.08 6.31
CA THR A 44 -0.65 4.42 7.56
C THR A 44 -1.90 3.58 7.33
N CYS A 45 -1.80 2.28 7.61
CA CYS A 45 -2.88 1.31 7.43
C CYS A 45 -3.06 0.48 8.70
N ARG A 46 -4.28 0.01 8.97
CA ARG A 46 -4.51 -1.01 10.01
C ARG A 46 -3.73 -2.30 9.69
N GLU A 47 -3.22 -2.98 10.71
CA GLU A 47 -2.50 -4.26 10.56
C GLU A 47 -3.27 -5.28 9.71
N THR A 48 -4.58 -5.38 9.92
CA THR A 48 -5.48 -6.31 9.22
C THR A 48 -5.60 -6.06 7.71
N VAL A 49 -5.22 -4.88 7.23
CA VAL A 49 -5.32 -4.49 5.81
C VAL A 49 -3.96 -4.27 5.14
N MET A 50 -2.85 -4.51 5.86
CA MET A 50 -1.49 -4.35 5.34
C MET A 50 -0.62 -5.60 5.52
N LEU A 51 -0.82 -6.36 6.60
CA LEU A 51 -0.04 -7.55 6.88
C LEU A 51 -0.68 -8.79 6.21
N CYS A 52 0.13 -9.53 5.46
CA CYS A 52 -0.25 -10.82 4.90
C CYS A 52 0.83 -11.84 5.21
N GLN A 53 0.44 -12.96 5.82
CA GLN A 53 1.33 -14.06 6.17
C GLN A 53 0.97 -15.29 5.35
N LYS A 54 1.97 -15.83 4.64
CA LYS A 54 1.81 -17.02 3.80
C LYS A 54 1.45 -18.21 4.70
N GLY A 55 0.34 -18.89 4.39
CA GLY A 55 -0.16 -20.04 5.18
C GLY A 55 -1.15 -19.68 6.30
N VAL A 56 -1.31 -18.41 6.65
CA VAL A 56 -2.28 -17.95 7.67
C VAL A 56 -3.37 -17.08 7.03
N SER A 57 -3.00 -16.18 6.12
CA SER A 57 -3.94 -15.28 5.45
C SER A 57 -4.62 -15.97 4.27
N THR A 58 -5.95 -15.83 4.18
CA THR A 58 -6.74 -16.32 3.05
C THR A 58 -6.40 -15.59 1.75
N SER A 59 -6.66 -16.21 0.60
CA SER A 59 -6.47 -15.58 -0.71
C SER A 59 -7.30 -14.29 -0.85
N SER A 60 -8.49 -14.24 -0.25
CA SER A 60 -9.34 -13.04 -0.19
C SER A 60 -8.65 -11.90 0.58
N ASN A 61 -8.01 -12.21 1.72
CA ASN A 61 -7.23 -11.22 2.46
C ASN A 61 -6.02 -10.73 1.65
N GLN A 62 -5.31 -11.63 0.96
CA GLN A 62 -4.17 -11.26 0.12
C GLN A 62 -4.58 -10.32 -1.01
N GLN A 63 -5.68 -10.62 -1.70
CA GLN A 63 -6.23 -9.75 -2.73
C GLN A 63 -6.64 -8.41 -2.15
N ARG A 64 -7.33 -8.40 -1.01
CA ARG A 64 -7.75 -7.16 -0.34
C ARG A 64 -6.55 -6.27 -0.02
N VAL A 65 -5.50 -6.82 0.60
CA VAL A 65 -4.26 -6.08 0.89
C VAL A 65 -3.64 -5.52 -0.38
N ALA A 66 -3.57 -6.29 -1.47
CA ALA A 66 -3.04 -5.82 -2.75
C ALA A 66 -3.86 -4.66 -3.33
N THR A 67 -5.20 -4.75 -3.31
CA THR A 67 -6.09 -3.67 -3.75
C THR A 67 -5.94 -2.42 -2.89
N VAL A 68 -5.79 -2.58 -1.57
CA VAL A 68 -5.55 -1.46 -0.65
C VAL A 68 -4.27 -0.72 -0.99
N ILE A 69 -3.17 -1.46 -1.18
CA ILE A 69 -1.88 -0.91 -1.55
C ILE A 69 -1.99 -0.15 -2.86
N ALA A 70 -2.61 -0.76 -3.88
CA ALA A 70 -2.77 -0.12 -5.17
C ALA A 70 -3.60 1.15 -5.12
N HIS A 71 -4.72 1.14 -4.39
CA HIS A 71 -5.56 2.32 -4.21
C HIS A 71 -4.79 3.47 -3.53
N LYS A 72 -3.94 3.18 -2.55
CA LYS A 72 -3.15 4.21 -1.85
C LYS A 72 -1.99 4.73 -2.68
N SER A 73 -1.38 3.88 -3.49
CA SER A 73 -0.36 4.28 -4.46
C SER A 73 -0.95 5.11 -5.62
N ALA A 74 -2.22 4.93 -5.97
CA ALA A 74 -2.87 5.70 -7.03
C ALA A 74 -3.20 7.15 -6.64
N HIS A 75 -3.26 7.45 -5.34
CA HIS A 75 -3.44 8.83 -4.84
C HIS A 75 -2.15 9.65 -4.84
N GLN A 76 -1.02 8.97 -5.07
CA GLN A 76 0.28 9.60 -5.28
C GLN A 76 0.41 10.03 -6.74
#